data_AF-A0A5S4ULN0-F1
#
_entry.id   AF-A0A5S4ULN0-F1
#
_cell.length_a   1.000
_cell.length_b   1.000
_cell.length_c   1.000
_cell.angle_alpha   90.00
_cell.angle_beta   90.00
_cell.angle_gamma   90.00
#
_symmetry.space_group_name_H-M   'P 1'
#
loop_
_entity.id
_entity.type
_entity.pdbx_description
1 polymer ?
#
loop_
_entity_poly.entity_id
_entity_poly.type
_entity_poly.pdbx_seq_one_letter_code
_entity_poly.pdbx_strand_id
1 'polypeptide(L)'
;MDKISSEDFDKNSAGINIEGYSETGFWEKTLKYAKVIGLESMRKVLQLYYALESEFCTAKHKAIIYGALAYLVSPFDIIPDLTPFLGYTDDMAIIASALYAVAVLIDDEVIAKTETKLKSFFG
;
A
#
# COMPACT_ATOMS: atom_id res chain seq x y z
N MET A 1 -21.70 17.20 -7.06
CA MET A 1 -20.85 16.06 -6.67
C MET A 1 -19.65 16.09 -7.58
N ASP A 2 -18.61 16.80 -7.15
CA ASP A 2 -17.40 16.97 -7.94
C ASP A 2 -16.58 15.68 -7.86
N LYS A 3 -16.23 15.16 -9.05
CA LYS A 3 -15.30 14.05 -9.20
C LYS A 3 -13.93 14.59 -8.78
N ILE A 4 -13.42 14.10 -7.66
CA ILE A 4 -12.01 14.31 -7.30
C ILE A 4 -11.20 13.57 -8.37
N SER A 5 -10.60 14.38 -9.25
CA SER A 5 -9.79 13.94 -10.38
C SER A 5 -8.44 13.49 -9.84
N SER A 6 -7.77 12.58 -10.54
CA SER A 6 -6.38 12.19 -10.28
C SER A 6 -5.41 13.38 -10.24
N GLU A 7 -5.84 14.56 -10.70
CA GLU A 7 -5.10 15.82 -10.65
C GLU A 7 -5.08 16.49 -9.26
N ASP A 8 -6.00 16.13 -8.35
CA ASP A 8 -6.08 16.75 -7.01
C ASP A 8 -5.08 16.12 -6.02
N PHE A 9 -4.59 14.92 -6.32
CA PHE A 9 -3.59 14.22 -5.51
C PHE A 9 -2.18 14.81 -5.67
N ASP A 10 -1.89 15.41 -6.83
CA ASP A 10 -0.58 15.93 -7.20
C ASP A 10 -0.24 17.27 -6.51
N LYS A 11 -1.26 17.98 -5.99
CA LYS A 11 -1.10 19.36 -5.48
C LYS A 11 -0.63 19.46 -4.03
N ASN A 12 -0.54 18.36 -3.28
CA ASN A 12 -0.13 18.38 -1.85
C ASN A 12 1.24 17.75 -1.58
N SER A 13 1.94 17.26 -2.62
CA SER A 13 3.35 16.95 -2.50
C SER A 13 4.18 18.21 -2.66
N ALA A 14 4.52 18.86 -1.54
CA ALA A 14 5.65 19.78 -1.51
C ALA A 14 6.85 19.09 -2.19
N GLY A 15 7.37 19.74 -3.25
CA GLY A 15 8.24 19.13 -4.24
C GLY A 15 9.47 18.43 -3.68
N ILE A 16 9.39 17.09 -3.62
CA ILE A 16 10.56 16.21 -3.59
C ILE A 16 10.55 15.50 -4.94
N ASN A 17 11.32 16.03 -5.90
CA ASN A 17 11.52 15.39 -7.19
C ASN A 17 12.57 14.28 -6.98
N ILE A 18 12.11 13.06 -6.68
CA ILE A 18 12.98 11.89 -6.55
C ILE A 18 13.37 11.47 -7.98
N GLU A 19 14.58 11.80 -8.42
CA GLU A 19 15.09 11.38 -9.72
C GLU A 19 14.95 9.85 -9.88
N GLY A 20 14.14 9.41 -10.85
CA GLY A 20 13.89 8.00 -11.15
C GLY A 20 12.55 7.42 -10.66
N TYR A 21 11.72 8.20 -9.95
CA TYR A 21 10.35 7.80 -9.63
C TYR A 21 9.40 8.06 -10.82
N SER A 22 8.79 7.01 -11.37
CA SER A 22 7.63 7.14 -12.25
C SER A 22 6.48 6.36 -11.63
N GLU A 23 5.30 6.99 -11.58
CA GLU A 23 4.10 6.34 -11.05
C GLU A 23 3.82 5.04 -11.81
N THR A 24 3.99 5.05 -13.13
CA THR A 24 3.86 3.88 -14.00
C THR A 24 4.82 2.76 -13.61
N GLY A 25 6.12 3.07 -13.38
CA GLY A 25 7.11 2.07 -12.99
C GLY A 25 6.89 1.52 -11.58
N PHE A 26 6.33 2.32 -10.67
CA PHE A 26 5.85 1.86 -9.37
C PHE A 26 4.71 0.85 -9.53
N TRP A 27 3.71 1.16 -10.36
CA TRP A 27 2.58 0.28 -10.62
C TRP A 27 2.99 -1.02 -11.34
N GLU A 28 3.93 -0.98 -12.28
CA GLU A 28 4.45 -2.18 -12.96
C GLU A 28 5.16 -3.14 -12.00
N LYS A 29 6.00 -2.61 -11.09
CA LYS A 29 6.65 -3.40 -10.04
C LYS A 29 5.61 -3.98 -9.08
N THR A 30 4.63 -3.17 -8.70
CA THR A 30 3.52 -3.58 -7.83
C THR A 30 2.70 -4.71 -8.47
N LEU A 31 2.40 -4.63 -9.77
CA LEU A 31 1.70 -5.67 -10.54
C LEU A 31 2.51 -6.97 -10.62
N LYS A 32 3.82 -6.88 -10.85
CA LYS A 32 4.71 -8.05 -10.86
C LYS A 32 4.73 -8.73 -9.48
N TYR A 33 4.78 -7.95 -8.41
CA TYR A 33 4.69 -8.45 -7.05
C TYR A 33 3.29 -9.03 -6.74
N ALA A 34 2.21 -8.40 -7.22
CA ALA A 34 0.82 -8.86 -7.09
C ALA A 34 0.62 -10.28 -7.63
N LYS A 35 1.23 -10.57 -8.79
CA LYS A 35 1.20 -11.92 -9.40
C LYS A 35 1.91 -12.97 -8.55
N VAL A 36 2.85 -12.56 -7.71
CA VAL A 36 3.62 -13.44 -6.81
C VAL A 36 2.91 -13.62 -5.47
N ILE A 37 2.37 -12.55 -4.87
CA ILE A 37 1.74 -12.59 -3.53
C ILE A 37 0.25 -12.99 -3.53
N GLY A 38 -0.40 -12.94 -4.70
CA GLY A 38 -1.81 -13.29 -4.87
C GLY A 38 -2.79 -12.16 -4.58
N LEU A 39 -4.04 -12.38 -5.00
CA LEU A 39 -5.12 -11.38 -5.00
C LEU A 39 -5.46 -10.87 -3.59
N GLU A 40 -5.56 -11.77 -2.62
CA GLU A 40 -5.93 -11.41 -1.23
C GLU A 40 -4.84 -10.59 -0.52
N SER A 41 -3.56 -10.87 -0.79
CA SER A 41 -2.46 -10.08 -0.25
C SER A 41 -2.45 -8.67 -0.86
N MET A 42 -2.69 -8.57 -2.18
CA MET A 42 -2.79 -7.27 -2.85
C MET A 42 -3.99 -6.46 -2.35
N ARG A 43 -5.13 -7.12 -2.07
CA ARG A 43 -6.30 -6.47 -1.46
C ARG A 43 -5.93 -5.76 -0.17
N LYS A 44 -5.21 -6.45 0.72
CA LYS A 44 -4.78 -5.90 2.02
C LYS A 44 -3.83 -4.71 1.88
N VAL A 45 -2.90 -4.78 0.93
CA VAL A 45 -1.98 -3.68 0.61
C VAL A 45 -2.73 -2.46 0.12
N LEU A 46 -3.70 -2.64 -0.79
CA LEU A 46 -4.52 -1.56 -1.32
C LEU A 46 -5.43 -0.94 -0.24
N GLN A 47 -5.99 -1.76 0.66
CA GLN A 47 -6.75 -1.25 1.80
C GLN A 47 -5.90 -0.34 2.70
N LEU A 48 -4.67 -0.74 3.02
CA LEU A 48 -3.73 0.12 3.76
C LEU A 48 -3.41 1.40 2.99
N TYR A 49 -3.14 1.30 1.69
CA TYR A 49 -2.83 2.44 0.84
C TYR A 49 -3.98 3.46 0.82
N TYR A 50 -5.21 3.02 0.55
CA TYR A 50 -6.37 3.91 0.50
C TYR A 50 -6.80 4.42 1.88
N ALA A 51 -6.48 3.72 2.97
CA ALA A 51 -6.70 4.21 4.33
C ALA A 51 -5.91 5.50 4.65
N LEU A 52 -4.85 5.81 3.90
CA LEU A 52 -4.12 7.08 4.03
C LEU A 52 -4.95 8.30 3.61
N GLU A 53 -5.97 8.09 2.77
CA GLU A 53 -6.86 9.13 2.25
C GLU A 53 -8.00 9.49 3.22
N SER A 54 -8.28 8.62 4.20
CA SER A 54 -9.31 8.88 5.20
C SER A 54 -9.02 10.16 5.99
N GLU A 55 -10.02 11.02 6.15
CA GLU A 55 -9.92 12.25 6.96
C GLU A 55 -9.60 11.97 8.44
N PHE A 56 -9.95 10.78 8.94
CA PHE A 56 -9.63 10.32 10.30
C PHE A 56 -8.20 9.76 10.44
N CYS A 57 -7.40 9.79 9.37
CA CYS A 57 -6.05 9.24 9.36
C CYS A 57 -5.04 10.14 10.08
N THR A 58 -4.84 9.88 11.37
CA THR A 58 -3.84 10.56 12.21
C THR A 58 -2.40 10.26 11.77
N ALA A 59 -1.45 11.08 12.22
CA ALA A 59 -0.01 10.86 11.96
C ALA A 59 0.48 9.48 12.42
N LYS A 60 -0.08 8.93 13.51
CA LYS A 60 0.25 7.57 13.98
C LYS A 60 -0.22 6.51 12.99
N HIS A 61 -1.44 6.64 12.46
CA HIS A 61 -1.96 5.72 11.44
C HIS A 61 -1.09 5.76 10.19
N LYS A 62 -0.73 6.97 9.72
CA LYS A 62 0.19 7.14 8.58
C LYS A 62 1.54 6.46 8.81
N ALA A 63 2.13 6.63 10.00
CA ALA A 63 3.40 5.98 10.34
C ALA A 63 3.30 4.44 10.31
N ILE A 64 2.22 3.86 10.84
CA ILE A 64 1.98 2.42 10.80
C ILE A 64 1.83 1.93 9.35
N ILE A 65 0.99 2.61 8.57
CA ILE A 65 0.73 2.24 7.17
C ILE A 65 2.00 2.36 6.33
N TYR A 66 2.71 3.49 6.40
CA TYR A 66 3.95 3.66 5.66
C TYR A 66 5.03 2.68 6.10
N GLY A 67 5.13 2.36 7.39
CA GLY A 67 6.03 1.33 7.88
C GLY A 67 5.75 -0.04 7.26
N ALA A 68 4.48 -0.45 7.23
CA ALA A 68 4.06 -1.72 6.66
C ALA A 68 4.22 -1.77 5.12
N LEU A 69 3.88 -0.69 4.42
CA LEU A 69 4.05 -0.60 2.95
C LEU A 69 5.52 -0.52 2.54
N ALA A 70 6.35 0.21 3.29
CA ALA A 70 7.79 0.30 3.03
C ALA A 70 8.47 -1.06 3.23
N TYR A 71 8.04 -1.83 4.23
CA TYR A 71 8.50 -3.20 4.44
C TYR A 71 8.17 -4.11 3.25
N LEU A 72 7.01 -3.93 2.63
CA LEU A 72 6.55 -4.72 1.48
C LEU A 72 7.27 -4.38 0.15
N VAL A 73 7.67 -3.12 -0.04
CA VAL A 73 8.28 -2.64 -1.31
C VAL A 73 9.82 -2.61 -1.27
N SER A 74 10.43 -2.74 -0.08
CA SER A 74 11.89 -2.74 0.04
C SER A 74 12.49 -3.93 -0.73
N PRO A 75 13.37 -3.70 -1.73
CA PRO A 75 13.90 -4.79 -2.53
C PRO A 75 14.76 -5.77 -1.72
N PHE A 76 15.35 -5.39 -0.58
CA PHE A 76 16.26 -6.26 0.19
C PHE A 76 16.62 -5.91 1.67
N ASP A 77 16.29 -4.76 2.29
CA ASP A 77 17.15 -4.31 3.43
C ASP A 77 16.48 -3.47 4.55
N ILE A 78 16.18 -4.07 5.71
CA ILE A 78 16.25 -3.41 7.05
C ILE A 78 16.83 -4.36 8.12
N ILE A 79 16.77 -5.69 7.94
CA ILE A 79 17.55 -6.63 8.75
C ILE A 79 18.32 -7.57 7.82
N PRO A 80 19.58 -7.25 7.48
CA PRO A 80 20.48 -8.25 6.94
C PRO A 80 20.94 -9.14 8.10
N ASP A 81 20.19 -10.19 8.42
CA ASP A 81 20.76 -11.35 9.12
C ASP A 81 19.92 -12.64 8.99
N LEU A 82 20.49 -13.60 8.27
CA LEU A 82 20.56 -15.03 8.60
C LEU A 82 19.27 -15.74 9.06
N THR A 83 18.39 -16.14 8.14
CA THR A 83 17.55 -17.34 8.38
C THR A 83 17.22 -18.05 7.07
N PRO A 84 17.88 -19.17 6.72
CA PRO A 84 17.67 -19.86 5.44
C PRO A 84 16.35 -20.66 5.37
N PHE A 85 15.37 -20.38 6.25
CA PHE A 85 14.17 -21.21 6.43
C PHE A 85 12.96 -20.45 7.03
N LEU A 86 12.68 -19.22 6.60
CA LEU A 86 11.45 -18.50 7.00
C LEU A 86 11.17 -17.40 5.96
N GLY A 87 10.19 -17.41 5.06
CA GLY A 87 9.07 -18.30 4.82
C GLY A 87 7.75 -17.53 4.71
N TYR A 88 7.68 -16.41 3.94
CA TYR A 88 6.50 -15.60 3.51
C TYR A 88 5.40 -15.21 4.55
N THR A 89 5.48 -15.72 5.77
CA THR A 89 4.43 -15.67 6.80
C THR A 89 4.59 -14.43 7.67
N ASP A 90 5.81 -13.89 7.79
CA ASP A 90 6.11 -12.72 8.62
C ASP A 90 5.66 -11.39 7.96
N ASP A 91 5.85 -11.26 6.65
CA ASP A 91 5.44 -10.07 5.88
C ASP A 91 3.91 -9.86 5.94
N MET A 92 3.13 -10.95 5.87
CA MET A 92 1.68 -10.89 5.97
C MET A 92 1.17 -10.67 7.40
N ALA A 93 1.96 -11.06 8.42
CA ALA A 93 1.66 -10.72 9.80
C ALA A 93 1.81 -9.21 10.05
N ILE A 94 2.82 -8.57 9.44
CA ILE A 94 3.01 -7.12 9.49
C ILE A 94 1.86 -6.38 8.79
N ILE A 95 1.48 -6.81 7.59
CA ILE A 95 0.33 -6.22 6.87
C ILE A 95 -0.98 -6.44 7.63
N ALA A 96 -1.22 -7.64 8.18
CA ALA A 96 -2.42 -7.93 8.94
C ALA A 96 -2.51 -7.13 10.25
N SER A 97 -1.39 -6.98 10.96
CA SER A 97 -1.33 -6.19 12.19
C SER A 97 -1.48 -4.70 11.92
N ALA A 98 -0.91 -4.19 10.83
CA ALA A 98 -1.15 -2.82 10.38
C ALA A 98 -2.64 -2.60 10.05
N LEU A 99 -3.27 -3.50 9.31
CA LEU A 99 -4.70 -3.44 9.00
C LEU A 99 -5.55 -3.45 10.25
N TYR A 100 -5.23 -4.31 11.22
CA TYR A 100 -5.92 -4.34 12.50
C TYR A 100 -5.79 -3.01 13.24
N ALA A 101 -4.59 -2.43 13.28
CA ALA A 101 -4.33 -1.16 13.95
C ALA A 101 -5.04 0.03 13.29
N VAL A 102 -5.31 -0.03 11.98
CA VAL A 102 -6.00 1.03 11.24
C VAL A 102 -7.40 0.63 10.77
N ALA A 103 -7.98 -0.44 11.32
CA ALA A 103 -9.26 -0.99 10.87
C ALA A 103 -10.40 0.03 10.87
N VAL A 104 -10.36 1.00 11.80
CA VAL A 104 -11.32 2.10 11.89
C VAL A 104 -11.30 3.04 10.67
N LEU A 105 -10.23 3.02 9.87
CA LEU A 105 -10.08 3.80 8.65
C LEU A 105 -10.52 3.04 7.39
N ILE A 106 -10.89 1.75 7.51
CA ILE A 106 -11.30 0.91 6.39
C ILE A 106 -12.82 0.99 6.25
N ASP A 107 -13.27 2.03 5.56
CA ASP A 107 -14.68 2.27 5.24
C ASP A 107 -15.08 1.75 3.85
N ASP A 108 -16.35 1.96 3.49
CA ASP A 108 -16.90 1.54 2.21
C ASP A 108 -16.19 2.20 1.02
N GLU A 109 -15.66 3.41 1.18
CA GLU A 109 -14.92 4.12 0.14
C GLU A 109 -13.56 3.46 -0.11
N VAL A 110 -12.83 3.13 0.96
CA VAL A 110 -11.56 2.38 0.89
C VAL A 110 -11.77 1.02 0.23
N ILE A 111 -12.85 0.31 0.59
CA ILE A 111 -13.20 -0.98 -0.01
C ILE A 111 -13.50 -0.81 -1.50
N ALA A 112 -14.33 0.17 -1.88
CA ALA A 112 -14.70 0.40 -3.27
C ALA A 112 -13.49 0.76 -4.15
N LYS A 113 -12.58 1.61 -3.66
CA LYS A 113 -11.33 1.95 -4.37
C LYS A 113 -10.44 0.72 -4.52
N THR A 114 -10.34 -0.09 -3.48
CA THR A 114 -9.58 -1.36 -3.49
C THR A 114 -10.11 -2.32 -4.56
N GLU A 115 -11.41 -2.61 -4.59
CA GLU A 115 -12.00 -3.52 -5.57
C GLU A 115 -11.84 -3.00 -7.00
N THR A 116 -12.00 -1.68 -7.20
CA THR A 116 -11.83 -1.05 -8.50
C THR A 116 -10.40 -1.21 -9.01
N LYS A 117 -9.40 -0.97 -8.14
CA LYS A 117 -8.00 -1.13 -8.51
C LYS A 117 -7.61 -2.59 -8.73
N LEU A 118 -8.10 -3.51 -7.91
CA LEU A 118 -7.87 -4.95 -8.10
C LEU A 118 -8.41 -5.46 -9.44
N LYS A 119 -9.62 -5.04 -9.83
CA LYS A 119 -10.19 -5.39 -11.14
C LYS A 119 -9.32 -4.88 -12.29
N SER A 120 -8.71 -3.70 -12.16
CA SER A 120 -7.79 -3.20 -13.19
C SER A 120 -6.49 -4.01 -13.32
N PHE A 121 -6.12 -4.77 -12.28
CA PHE A 121 -4.89 -5.56 -12.24
C PHE A 121 -5.07 -7.03 -12.62
N PHE A 122 -6.23 -7.61 -12.28
CA PHE A 122 -6.48 -9.05 -12.40
C PHE A 122 -7.73 -9.40 -13.25
N GLY A 123 -8.49 -8.40 -13.68
CA GLY A 123 -9.67 -8.55 -14.54
C GLY A 123 -9.34 -8.51 -16.02
#